data_AF-A0A7S0JKP4-F1
#
_entry.id   AF-A0A7S0JKP4-F1
#
_cell.length_a   1.000
_cell.length_b   1.000
_cell.length_c   1.000
_cell.angle_alpha   90.00
_cell.angle_beta   90.00
_cell.angle_gamma   90.00
#
_symmetry.space_group_name_H-M   'P 1'
#
loop_
_entity.id
_entity.type
_entity.pdbx_description
1 polymer ?
#
loop_
_entity_poly.entity_id
_entity_poly.type
_entity_poly.pdbx_seq_one_letter_code
_entity_poly.pdbx_strand_id
1 'polypeptide(L)'
;KKKGGGDHPADIGQQIEKMVMSYAERPNTILLAITAANTDLANSDAIQISRRVDPDGRRTLGVLTKLDLMDAGTDACDILSGRSTDMPHLQLGYVGVVNRSQQDINKRLSLAAARQKEADYFRSSVYQSISGQAMLGTRILVEQ
;
A
#
# COMPACT_ATOMS: atom_id res chain seq x y z
N LYS A 1 -28.23 22.47 5.91
CA LYS A 1 -28.64 21.16 5.38
C LYS A 1 -27.38 20.32 5.13
N LYS A 2 -26.99 19.43 6.05
CA LYS A 2 -26.12 18.26 5.80
C LYS A 2 -26.24 17.33 7.02
N LYS A 3 -27.27 16.49 7.00
CA LYS A 3 -27.33 15.24 7.77
C LYS A 3 -26.45 14.23 7.02
N GLY A 4 -25.62 13.45 7.70
CA GLY A 4 -25.01 12.26 7.08
C GLY A 4 -23.60 11.82 7.52
N GLY A 5 -23.21 11.98 8.79
CA GLY A 5 -22.04 11.29 9.35
C GLY A 5 -22.46 10.62 10.66
N GLY A 6 -22.34 9.30 10.76
CA GLY A 6 -22.88 8.50 11.86
C GLY A 6 -22.28 8.83 13.23
N ASP A 7 -22.90 8.33 14.30
CA ASP A 7 -22.62 8.52 15.75
C ASP A 7 -21.18 8.17 16.18
N HIS A 8 -20.17 8.84 15.64
CA HIS A 8 -18.77 8.63 16.01
C HIS A 8 -18.42 9.68 17.07
N PRO A 9 -17.91 9.27 18.24
CA PRO A 9 -17.44 10.22 19.23
C PRO A 9 -16.36 11.12 18.62
N ALA A 10 -16.30 12.38 19.07
CA ALA A 10 -15.38 13.39 18.53
C ALA A 10 -13.90 12.94 18.55
N ASP A 11 -13.57 11.98 19.42
CA ASP A 11 -12.22 11.46 19.63
C ASP A 11 -11.90 10.16 18.87
N ILE A 12 -12.72 9.76 17.88
CA ILE A 12 -12.55 8.51 17.12
C ILE A 12 -11.13 8.37 16.55
N GLY A 13 -10.54 9.46 16.04
CA GLY A 13 -9.19 9.46 15.48
C GLY A 13 -8.12 9.11 16.51
N GLN A 14 -8.17 9.74 17.69
CA GLN A 14 -7.24 9.45 18.79
C GLN A 14 -7.41 8.03 19.32
N GLN A 15 -8.64 7.51 19.38
CA GLN A 15 -8.89 6.13 19.80
C GLN A 15 -8.31 5.12 18.80
N ILE A 16 -8.46 5.36 17.50
CA ILE A 16 -7.87 4.52 16.45
C ILE A 16 -6.33 4.59 16.52
N GLU A 17 -5.75 5.78 16.63
CA GLU A 17 -4.28 5.93 16.72
C GLU A 17 -3.73 5.18 17.94
N LYS A 18 -4.33 5.36 19.13
CA LYS A 18 -3.94 4.65 20.35
C LYS A 18 -4.04 3.13 20.19
N MET A 19 -5.11 2.65 19.55
CA MET A 19 -5.29 1.23 19.25
C MET A 19 -4.17 0.73 18.35
N VAL A 20 -3.90 1.40 17.22
CA VAL A 20 -2.85 1.02 16.27
C VAL A 20 -1.48 1.00 16.94
N MET A 21 -1.14 2.04 17.70
CA MET A 21 0.16 2.13 18.40
C MET A 21 0.37 0.95 19.36
N SER A 22 -0.67 0.52 20.07
CA SER A 22 -0.58 -0.62 21.01
C SER A 22 -0.18 -1.96 20.37
N TYR A 23 -0.38 -2.10 19.05
CA TYR A 23 0.12 -3.23 18.26
C TYR A 23 1.45 -2.89 17.59
N ALA A 24 1.58 -1.68 17.04
CA ALA A 24 2.74 -1.28 16.23
C ALA A 24 4.05 -1.16 17.05
N GLU A 25 3.97 -0.79 18.33
CA GLU A 25 5.12 -0.66 19.23
C GLU A 25 5.78 -2.00 19.61
N ARG A 26 5.10 -3.13 19.36
CA ARG A 26 5.65 -4.44 19.69
C ARG A 26 6.81 -4.78 18.74
N PRO A 27 7.99 -5.17 19.26
CA PRO A 27 9.18 -5.39 18.43
C PRO A 27 9.03 -6.57 17.45
N ASN A 28 8.20 -7.56 17.78
CA ASN A 28 7.96 -8.76 16.95
C ASN A 28 6.79 -8.59 15.96
N THR A 29 6.34 -7.36 15.71
CA THR A 29 5.25 -7.06 14.78
C THR A 29 5.80 -6.50 13.48
N ILE A 30 5.43 -7.11 12.36
CA ILE A 30 5.69 -6.59 11.01
C ILE A 30 4.67 -5.49 10.70
N LEU A 31 5.14 -4.35 10.24
CA LEU A 31 4.32 -3.20 9.87
C LEU A 31 4.08 -3.20 8.38
N LEU A 32 2.81 -3.28 7.97
CA LEU A 32 2.42 -3.16 6.56
C LEU A 32 1.93 -1.73 6.29
N ALA A 33 2.82 -0.89 5.76
CA ALA A 33 2.51 0.52 5.49
C ALA A 33 1.84 0.67 4.12
N ILE A 34 0.51 0.56 4.10
CA ILE A 34 -0.29 0.61 2.87
C ILE A 34 -0.52 2.06 2.45
N THR A 35 -0.14 2.40 1.23
CA THR A 35 -0.32 3.72 0.61
C THR A 35 -0.97 3.57 -0.76
N ALA A 36 -1.87 4.48 -1.12
CA ALA A 36 -2.44 4.52 -2.45
C ALA A 36 -1.52 5.30 -3.39
N ALA A 37 -1.20 4.73 -4.55
CA ALA A 37 -0.27 5.31 -5.50
C ALA A 37 -0.82 6.53 -6.25
N ASN A 38 -2.14 6.72 -6.22
CA ASN A 38 -2.82 7.88 -6.82
C ASN A 38 -2.92 9.09 -5.86
N THR A 39 -2.34 8.98 -4.66
CA THR A 39 -2.26 10.04 -3.66
C THR A 39 -0.81 10.34 -3.36
N ASP A 40 -0.53 11.52 -2.81
CA ASP A 40 0.83 11.90 -2.41
C ASP A 40 1.42 10.89 -1.41
N LEU A 41 2.39 10.10 -1.89
CA LEU A 41 2.95 8.97 -1.16
C LEU A 41 3.79 9.42 0.04
N ALA A 42 4.46 10.56 -0.07
CA ALA A 42 5.34 11.11 0.97
C ALA A 42 4.55 11.58 2.20
N ASN A 43 3.28 11.95 2.02
CA ASN A 43 2.37 12.43 3.05
C ASN A 43 1.41 11.35 3.58
N SER A 44 1.67 10.08 3.31
CA SER A 44 0.86 8.98 3.82
C SER A 44 0.98 8.84 5.34
N ASP A 45 -0.14 8.93 6.06
CA ASP A 45 -0.21 8.71 7.52
C ASP A 45 0.38 7.36 7.92
N ALA A 46 0.19 6.32 7.09
CA ALA A 46 0.72 4.98 7.37
C ALA A 46 2.25 4.95 7.41
N ILE A 47 2.90 5.71 6.53
CA ILE A 47 4.35 5.84 6.47
C ILE A 47 4.86 6.70 7.63
N GLN A 48 4.15 7.76 7.98
CA GLN A 48 4.51 8.61 9.13
C GLN A 48 4.43 7.84 10.44
N ILE A 49 3.36 7.06 10.64
CA ILE A 49 3.18 6.23 11.83
C ILE A 49 4.24 5.12 11.88
N SER A 50 4.48 4.40 10.78
CA SER A 50 5.49 3.33 10.77
C SER A 50 6.88 3.85 11.12
N ARG A 51 7.27 5.03 10.62
CA ARG A 51 8.56 5.66 10.97
C ARG A 51 8.68 6.08 12.43
N ARG A 52 7.57 6.45 13.09
CA ARG A 52 7.61 6.78 14.53
C ARG A 52 7.99 5.57 15.39
N VAL A 53 7.54 4.37 14.99
CA VAL A 53 7.75 3.12 15.75
C VAL A 53 8.87 2.23 15.19
N ASP A 54 9.31 2.47 13.96
CA ASP A 54 10.40 1.79 13.26
C ASP A 54 11.21 2.79 12.40
N PRO A 55 12.02 3.67 13.01
CA PRO A 55 12.77 4.70 12.29
C PRO A 55 13.80 4.14 11.30
N ASP A 56 14.33 2.96 11.61
CA ASP A 56 15.32 2.24 10.79
C ASP A 56 14.67 1.44 9.65
N GLY A 57 13.34 1.32 9.62
CA GLY A 57 12.59 0.59 8.59
C GLY A 57 12.91 -0.90 8.53
N ARG A 58 13.33 -1.52 9.65
CA ARG A 58 13.79 -2.93 9.69
C ARG A 58 12.67 -3.95 9.57
N ARG A 59 11.48 -3.58 10.06
CA ARG A 59 10.31 -4.47 10.17
C ARG A 59 9.09 -3.88 9.47
N THR A 60 9.30 -2.88 8.62
CA THR A 60 8.26 -2.20 7.87
C THR A 60 8.36 -2.57 6.40
N LEU A 61 7.24 -3.05 5.84
CA LEU A 61 7.06 -3.32 4.43
C LEU A 61 6.11 -2.27 3.84
N GLY A 62 6.57 -1.55 2.83
CA GLY A 62 5.73 -0.60 2.11
C GLY A 62 4.86 -1.31 1.10
N VAL A 63 3.56 -0.99 1.05
CA VAL A 63 2.65 -1.54 0.04
C VAL A 63 1.99 -0.41 -0.73
N LEU A 64 2.20 -0.40 -2.04
CA LEU A 64 1.56 0.53 -2.96
C LEU A 64 0.34 -0.12 -3.59
N THR A 65 -0.82 0.48 -3.38
CA THR A 65 -2.09 0.02 -3.94
C THR A 65 -2.59 0.98 -5.01
N LYS A 66 -3.60 0.56 -5.79
CA LYS A 66 -4.25 1.41 -6.79
C LYS A 66 -3.30 1.95 -7.87
N LEU A 67 -2.29 1.15 -8.23
CA LEU A 67 -1.34 1.49 -9.31
C LEU A 67 -2.04 1.65 -10.67
N ASP A 68 -3.22 1.05 -10.82
CA ASP A 68 -4.12 1.14 -11.98
C ASP A 68 -4.88 2.47 -12.07
N LEU A 69 -4.88 3.28 -11.00
CA LEU A 69 -5.58 4.56 -10.93
C LEU A 69 -4.64 5.76 -10.92
N MET A 70 -3.36 5.57 -11.28
CA MET A 70 -2.40 6.67 -11.41
C MET A 70 -2.70 7.51 -12.66
N ASP A 71 -2.38 8.80 -12.57
CA ASP A 71 -2.59 9.72 -13.70
C ASP A 71 -1.64 9.39 -14.85
N ALA A 72 -2.14 9.51 -16.08
CA ALA A 72 -1.36 9.25 -17.28
C ALA A 72 -0.11 10.16 -17.32
N GLY A 73 1.06 9.55 -17.48
CA GLY A 73 2.35 10.26 -17.43
C GLY A 73 3.03 10.23 -16.07
N THR A 74 2.41 9.62 -15.05
CA THR A 74 3.03 9.31 -13.76
C THR A 74 3.14 7.80 -13.55
N ASP A 75 4.16 7.37 -12.83
CA ASP A 75 4.35 5.98 -12.43
C ASP A 75 5.09 5.87 -11.10
N ALA A 76 4.99 4.71 -10.47
CA ALA A 76 5.66 4.40 -9.22
C ALA A 76 6.93 3.55 -9.41
N CYS A 77 7.51 3.51 -10.62
CA CYS A 77 8.60 2.58 -10.92
C CYS A 77 9.83 2.84 -10.07
N ASP A 78 10.16 4.11 -9.81
CA ASP A 78 11.32 4.47 -8.99
C ASP A 78 11.13 4.14 -7.51
N ILE A 79 9.90 4.25 -6.99
CA ILE A 79 9.59 3.84 -5.61
C ILE A 79 9.69 2.32 -5.48
N LEU A 80 9.08 1.59 -6.40
CA LEU A 80 9.07 0.12 -6.40
C LEU A 80 10.46 -0.49 -6.69
N SER A 81 11.34 0.26 -7.36
CA SER A 81 12.74 -0.13 -7.59
C SER A 81 13.69 0.34 -6.48
N GLY A 82 13.20 1.04 -5.44
CA GLY A 82 14.02 1.57 -4.35
C GLY A 82 14.96 2.71 -4.75
N ARG A 83 14.72 3.38 -5.88
CA ARG A 83 15.53 4.51 -6.38
C ARG A 83 14.97 5.89 -5.98
N SER A 84 13.70 5.95 -5.56
CA SER A 84 13.07 7.21 -5.17
C SER A 84 13.70 7.82 -3.91
N THR A 85 13.97 9.11 -3.96
CA THR A 85 14.43 9.91 -2.81
C THR A 85 13.29 10.44 -1.93
N ASP A 86 12.05 10.38 -2.44
CA ASP A 86 10.88 10.99 -1.80
C ASP A 86 10.24 10.04 -0.78
N MET A 87 10.63 8.76 -0.81
CA MET A 87 10.12 7.74 0.10
C MET A 87 11.19 7.30 1.11
N PRO A 88 10.80 6.98 2.36
CA PRO A 88 11.73 6.45 3.34
C PRO A 88 12.34 5.13 2.87
N HIS A 89 13.61 4.94 3.20
CA HIS A 89 14.26 3.66 2.95
C HIS A 89 13.72 2.60 3.92
N LEU A 90 13.16 1.52 3.36
CA LEU A 90 12.64 0.38 4.11
C LEU A 90 13.49 -0.85 3.79
N GLN A 91 13.93 -1.60 4.80
CA GLN A 91 14.77 -2.78 4.59
C GLN A 91 14.03 -3.91 3.88
N LEU A 92 12.71 -4.00 4.10
CA LEU A 92 11.85 -4.98 3.41
C LEU A 92 11.38 -4.47 2.03
N GLY A 93 11.69 -3.22 1.67
CA GLY A 93 11.34 -2.62 0.39
C GLY A 93 9.87 -2.23 0.22
N TYR A 94 9.46 -2.08 -1.04
CA TYR A 94 8.12 -1.69 -1.45
C TYR A 94 7.52 -2.72 -2.40
N VAL A 95 6.25 -3.06 -2.17
CA VAL A 95 5.49 -4.01 -2.98
C VAL A 95 4.32 -3.32 -3.66
N GLY A 96 4.21 -3.47 -4.97
CA GLY A 96 3.08 -2.94 -5.74
C GLY A 96 1.97 -3.97 -5.87
N VAL A 97 0.72 -3.62 -5.55
CA VAL A 97 -0.43 -4.52 -5.68
C VAL A 97 -1.61 -3.84 -6.37
N VAL A 98 -2.38 -4.63 -7.13
CA VAL A 98 -3.65 -4.18 -7.74
C VAL A 98 -4.78 -5.05 -7.19
N ASN A 99 -5.64 -4.40 -6.41
CA ASN A 99 -6.76 -5.06 -5.74
C ASN A 99 -8.02 -5.09 -6.61
N ARG A 100 -9.03 -5.85 -6.18
CA ARG A 100 -10.35 -5.87 -6.82
C ARG A 100 -10.98 -4.48 -6.78
N SER A 101 -11.48 -4.03 -7.93
CA SER A 101 -12.30 -2.82 -7.99
C SER A 101 -13.68 -3.05 -7.37
N GLN A 102 -14.40 -1.97 -7.08
CA GLN A 102 -15.80 -2.06 -6.61
C GLN A 102 -16.68 -2.83 -7.62
N GLN A 103 -16.41 -2.69 -8.91
CA GLN A 103 -17.13 -3.43 -9.96
C GLN A 103 -16.83 -4.94 -9.88
N ASP A 104 -15.58 -5.32 -9.65
CA ASP A 104 -15.18 -6.73 -9.50
C ASP A 104 -15.82 -7.37 -8.26
N ILE A 105 -15.97 -6.60 -7.17
CA ILE A 105 -16.67 -7.03 -5.95
C ILE A 105 -18.16 -7.26 -6.26
N ASN A 106 -18.81 -6.32 -6.94
CA ASN A 106 -20.23 -6.44 -7.30
C ASN A 106 -20.49 -7.64 -8.23
N LYS A 107 -19.54 -7.96 -9.12
CA LYS A 107 -19.57 -9.14 -9.99
C LYS A 107 -19.13 -10.44 -9.31
N ARG A 108 -18.80 -10.40 -8.01
CA ARG A 108 -18.29 -11.53 -7.23
C ARG A 108 -17.09 -12.23 -7.90
N LEU A 109 -16.18 -11.44 -8.47
CA LEU A 109 -14.99 -11.97 -9.11
C LEU A 109 -14.17 -12.82 -8.10
N SER A 110 -13.81 -14.03 -8.52
CA SER A 110 -13.02 -14.94 -7.69
C SER A 110 -11.64 -14.37 -7.41
N LEU A 111 -11.04 -14.77 -6.27
CA LEU A 111 -9.68 -14.33 -5.92
C LEU A 111 -8.65 -14.80 -6.96
N ALA A 112 -8.84 -15.99 -7.53
CA ALA A 112 -7.96 -16.50 -8.59
C ALA A 112 -8.03 -15.62 -9.85
N ALA A 113 -9.23 -15.24 -10.29
CA ALA A 113 -9.40 -14.36 -11.44
C ALA A 113 -8.87 -12.94 -11.18
N ALA A 114 -9.02 -12.43 -9.95
CA ALA A 114 -8.45 -11.14 -9.56
C ALA A 114 -6.90 -11.16 -9.61
N ARG A 115 -6.27 -12.23 -9.13
CA ARG A 115 -4.80 -12.42 -9.23
C ARG A 115 -4.33 -12.51 -10.67
N GLN A 116 -5.09 -13.18 -11.53
CA GLN A 116 -4.76 -13.24 -12.96
C GLN A 116 -4.83 -11.85 -13.59
N LYS A 117 -5.89 -11.08 -13.29
CA LYS A 117 -6.06 -9.69 -13.75
C LYS A 117 -4.92 -8.78 -13.28
N GLU A 118 -4.47 -8.93 -12.03
CA GLU A 118 -3.30 -8.24 -11.49
C GLU A 118 -2.02 -8.61 -12.27
N ALA A 119 -1.78 -9.90 -12.52
CA ALA A 119 -0.63 -10.35 -13.29
C ALA A 119 -0.65 -9.81 -14.73
N ASP A 120 -1.81 -9.80 -15.38
CA ASP A 120 -1.96 -9.28 -16.73
C ASP A 120 -1.77 -7.76 -16.80
N TYR A 121 -2.20 -7.02 -15.76
CA TYR A 121 -1.92 -5.60 -15.61
C TYR A 121 -0.40 -5.33 -15.52
N PHE A 122 0.32 -6.03 -14.65
CA PHE A 122 1.77 -5.82 -14.51
C PHE A 122 2.56 -6.24 -15.77
N ARG A 123 2.07 -7.20 -16.55
CA ARG A 123 2.68 -7.60 -17.83
C ARG A 123 2.45 -6.61 -18.96
N SER A 124 1.37 -5.82 -18.93
CA SER A 124 0.97 -4.93 -20.03
C SER A 124 1.15 -3.45 -19.73
N SER A 125 1.54 -3.10 -18.49
CA SER A 125 1.78 -1.72 -18.05
C SER A 125 3.26 -1.35 -18.08
N VAL A 126 3.56 -0.08 -17.78
CA VAL A 126 4.92 0.46 -17.62
C VAL A 126 5.79 -0.33 -16.64
N TYR A 127 5.14 -1.02 -15.69
CA TYR A 127 5.78 -1.85 -14.67
C TYR A 127 6.35 -3.17 -15.21
N GLN A 128 6.07 -3.55 -16.46
CA GLN A 128 6.69 -4.71 -17.10
C GLN A 128 8.22 -4.58 -17.13
N SER A 129 8.73 -3.36 -17.33
CA SER A 129 10.17 -3.08 -17.38
C SER A 129 10.89 -3.40 -16.07
N ILE A 130 10.19 -3.26 -14.94
CA ILE A 130 10.73 -3.50 -13.60
C ILE A 130 10.30 -4.85 -13.02
N SER A 131 9.54 -5.68 -13.75
CA SER A 131 8.97 -6.92 -13.18
C SER A 131 10.00 -7.96 -12.76
N GLY A 132 11.24 -7.85 -13.25
CA GLY A 132 12.36 -8.70 -12.84
C GLY A 132 13.20 -8.15 -11.67
N GLN A 133 12.97 -6.90 -11.26
CA GLN A 133 13.77 -6.20 -10.24
C GLN A 133 12.92 -5.75 -9.03
N ALA A 134 11.65 -5.46 -9.25
CA ALA A 134 10.72 -4.95 -8.23
C ALA A 134 9.77 -6.04 -7.73
N MET A 135 9.30 -5.86 -6.49
CA MET A 135 8.31 -6.75 -5.88
C MET A 135 6.90 -6.34 -6.36
N LEU A 136 6.42 -6.99 -7.42
CA LEU A 136 5.09 -6.75 -7.98
C LEU A 136 4.13 -7.91 -7.75
N GLY A 137 2.92 -7.57 -7.32
CA GLY A 137 1.79 -8.46 -7.18
C GLY A 137 1.60 -9.06 -5.80
N THR A 138 0.36 -9.45 -5.53
CA THR A 138 -0.07 -10.01 -4.26
C THR A 138 0.63 -11.35 -3.96
N ARG A 139 1.09 -12.08 -4.99
CA ARG A 139 1.81 -13.35 -4.80
C ARG A 139 3.12 -13.15 -4.05
N ILE A 140 3.90 -12.12 -4.43
CA ILE A 140 5.18 -11.85 -3.78
C ILE A 140 4.96 -11.44 -2.33
N LEU A 141 3.89 -10.68 -2.05
CA LEU A 141 3.54 -10.29 -0.69
C LEU A 141 3.20 -11.48 0.23
N VAL A 142 2.67 -12.57 -0.31
CA VAL A 142 2.31 -13.78 0.46
C VAL A 142 3.52 -14.70 0.69
N GLU A 143 4.55 -14.60 -0.14
CA GLU A 143 5.75 -15.46 -0.08
C GLU A 143 6.87 -14.86 0.81
N GLN A 144 6.66 -13.68 1.41
CA GLN A 144 7.59 -13.02 2.36
C GLN A 144 7.53 -13.57 3.78
#